data_AF-A0A6I2V6F4-F1
#
_entry.id   AF-A0A6I2V6F4-F1
#
_cell.length_a   1.000
_cell.length_b   1.000
_cell.length_c   1.000
_cell.angle_alpha   90.00
_cell.angle_beta   90.00
_cell.angle_gamma   90.00
#
_symmetry.space_group_name_H-M   'P 1'
#
loop_
_entity.id
_entity.type
_entity.pdbx_description
1 polymer ?
#
loop_
_entity_poly.entity_id
_entity_poly.type
_entity_poly.pdbx_seq_one_letter_code
_entity_poly.pdbx_strand_id
1 'polypeptide(L)'
;MARPFGLDTPREARRSLRPNFDPETFGRMSESFARFLGTARFLVYMTVFVLSWVAWNTLAPRDLRFDDYPFIFLTLILSLQASYAAPLILLAQNRQADRDRIQLNEDRARNERSIADADYLTREIAALRISLGDVATRDFVRSELSDIAKEVISELRSNPQADSK
;
A
#
# COMPACT_ATOMS: atom_id res chain seq x y z
N MET A 1 41.10 12.15 50.92
CA MET A 1 40.83 11.92 49.48
C MET A 1 39.33 11.72 49.30
N ALA A 2 38.61 12.77 48.89
CA ALA A 2 37.18 12.69 48.58
C ALA A 2 37.00 12.91 47.07
N ARG A 3 36.33 12.00 46.38
CA ARG A 3 35.98 12.14 44.95
C ARG A 3 34.64 12.90 44.85
N PRO A 4 34.53 13.96 44.02
CA PRO A 4 33.25 14.64 43.84
C PRO A 4 32.33 13.80 42.95
N PHE A 5 31.09 13.62 43.39
CA PHE A 5 30.04 12.98 42.61
C PHE A 5 29.72 13.86 41.38
N GLY A 6 29.92 13.30 40.19
CA GLY A 6 29.58 13.96 38.93
C GLY A 6 28.08 14.16 38.79
N LEU A 7 27.69 15.36 38.37
CA LEU A 7 26.30 15.80 38.14
C LEU A 7 25.76 15.37 36.77
N ASP A 8 26.34 14.33 36.16
CA ASP A 8 26.09 13.95 34.75
C ASP A 8 25.19 12.73 34.56
N THR A 9 24.57 12.20 35.63
CA THR A 9 23.54 11.16 35.47
C THR A 9 22.17 11.80 35.26
N PRO A 10 21.55 11.73 34.07
CA PRO A 10 20.17 12.14 33.92
C PRO A 10 19.29 11.28 34.82
N ARG A 11 18.57 11.92 35.75
CA ARG A 11 17.54 11.30 36.58
C ARG A 11 16.38 10.83 35.67
N GLU A 12 16.48 9.62 35.15
CA GLU A 12 15.34 8.91 34.58
C GLU A 12 14.47 8.36 35.71
N ALA A 13 13.46 9.14 36.12
CA ALA A 13 12.37 8.63 36.95
C ALA A 13 11.09 9.45 36.79
N ARG A 14 10.65 9.69 35.55
CA ARG A 14 9.20 9.89 35.34
C ARG A 14 8.61 8.53 35.05
N ARG A 15 8.17 7.86 36.12
CA ARG A 15 7.24 6.73 36.05
C ARG A 15 5.97 7.25 35.37
N SER A 16 5.93 7.17 34.04
CA SER A 16 4.75 7.53 33.28
C SER A 16 3.71 6.45 33.56
N LEU A 17 2.65 6.82 34.27
CA LEU A 17 1.41 6.05 34.36
C LEU A 17 0.68 6.13 33.01
N ARG A 18 1.37 5.83 31.91
CA ARG A 18 0.69 5.59 30.65
C ARG A 18 0.20 4.14 30.71
N PRO A 19 -1.11 3.89 30.85
CA PRO A 19 -1.63 2.56 30.56
C PRO A 19 -1.16 2.22 29.16
N ASN A 20 -0.32 1.18 29.05
CA ASN A 20 0.12 0.64 27.77
C ASN A 20 -1.09 -0.07 27.17
N PHE A 21 -2.03 0.71 26.62
CA PHE A 21 -3.11 0.19 25.79
C PHE A 21 -2.43 -0.41 24.57
N ASP A 22 -2.37 -1.73 24.55
CA ASP A 22 -1.69 -2.50 23.53
C ASP A 22 -2.38 -2.27 22.18
N PRO A 23 -1.82 -1.40 21.30
CA PRO A 23 -2.49 -0.92 20.10
C PRO A 23 -2.74 -2.06 19.11
N GLU A 24 -1.95 -3.13 19.21
CA GLU A 24 -2.02 -4.32 18.37
C GLU A 24 -3.26 -5.17 18.66
N THR A 25 -3.67 -5.27 19.93
CA THR A 25 -4.85 -6.05 20.32
C THR A 25 -6.14 -5.31 19.95
N PHE A 26 -6.18 -4.00 20.18
CA PHE A 26 -7.29 -3.15 19.71
C PHE A 26 -7.34 -3.04 18.18
N GLY A 27 -6.19 -2.98 17.51
CA GLY A 27 -6.10 -2.93 16.06
C GLY A 27 -6.68 -4.16 15.38
N ARG A 28 -6.36 -5.36 15.89
CA ARG A 28 -6.93 -6.63 15.38
C ARG A 28 -8.45 -6.72 15.62
N MET A 29 -8.92 -6.25 16.77
CA MET A 29 -10.34 -6.22 17.09
C MET A 29 -11.10 -5.30 16.13
N SER A 30 -10.62 -4.06 15.93
CA SER A 30 -11.23 -3.10 15.01
C SER A 30 -11.29 -3.59 13.56
N GLU A 31 -10.28 -4.34 13.10
CA GLU A 31 -10.27 -4.94 11.76
C GLU A 31 -11.31 -6.04 11.56
N SER A 32 -11.54 -6.83 12.59
CA SER A 32 -12.61 -7.84 12.60
C SER A 32 -13.98 -7.15 12.60
N PHE A 33 -14.17 -6.13 13.45
CA PHE A 33 -15.40 -5.36 13.51
C PHE A 33 -15.72 -4.64 12.21
N ALA A 34 -14.73 -4.01 11.56
CA ALA A 34 -14.92 -3.34 10.27
C ALA A 34 -15.39 -4.30 9.17
N ARG A 35 -14.77 -5.49 9.08
CA ARG A 35 -15.20 -6.54 8.15
C ARG A 35 -16.59 -7.09 8.48
N PHE A 36 -16.91 -7.21 9.77
CA PHE A 36 -18.20 -7.70 10.23
C PHE A 36 -19.35 -6.71 9.93
N LEU A 37 -19.17 -5.42 10.23
CA LEU A 37 -20.13 -4.35 9.95
C LEU A 37 -20.38 -4.15 8.44
N GLY A 38 -19.36 -4.35 7.60
CA GLY A 38 -19.48 -4.24 6.15
C GLY A 38 -20.21 -5.41 5.47
N THR A 39 -20.58 -6.46 6.20
CA THR A 39 -21.18 -7.66 5.64
C THR A 39 -22.71 -7.66 5.81
N ALA A 40 -23.47 -8.02 4.76
CA ALA A 40 -24.94 -8.12 4.81
C ALA A 40 -25.48 -9.07 5.90
N ARG A 41 -24.66 -10.01 6.38
CA ARG A 41 -24.96 -10.94 7.48
C ARG A 41 -25.24 -10.22 8.80
N PHE A 42 -24.61 -9.09 9.07
CA PHE A 42 -24.84 -8.32 10.30
C PHE A 42 -26.27 -7.75 10.33
N LEU A 43 -26.72 -7.18 9.21
CA LEU A 43 -28.07 -6.63 9.07
C LEU A 43 -29.11 -7.73 9.28
N VAL A 44 -28.92 -8.90 8.64
CA VAL A 44 -29.83 -10.05 8.83
C VAL A 44 -29.90 -10.47 10.29
N TYR A 45 -28.77 -10.61 10.98
CA TYR A 45 -28.74 -10.97 12.40
C TYR A 45 -29.45 -9.94 13.27
N MET A 46 -29.21 -8.63 13.04
CA MET A 46 -29.88 -7.56 13.78
C MET A 46 -31.38 -7.53 13.53
N THR A 47 -31.84 -7.73 12.30
CA THR A 47 -33.27 -7.84 11.98
C THR A 47 -33.90 -9.03 12.69
N VAL A 48 -33.26 -10.20 12.66
CA VAL A 48 -33.76 -11.40 13.35
C VAL A 48 -33.81 -11.16 14.87
N PHE A 49 -32.81 -10.51 15.45
CA PHE A 49 -32.80 -10.16 16.87
C PHE A 49 -33.98 -9.25 17.25
N VAL A 50 -34.19 -8.15 16.51
CA VAL A 50 -35.30 -7.22 16.75
C VAL A 50 -36.65 -7.91 16.57
N LEU A 51 -36.83 -8.69 15.51
CA LEU A 51 -38.06 -9.44 15.27
C LEU A 51 -38.32 -10.46 16.38
N SER A 52 -37.29 -11.17 16.84
CA SER A 52 -37.41 -12.16 17.91
C SER A 52 -37.80 -11.48 19.23
N TRP A 53 -37.23 -10.31 19.52
CA TRP A 53 -37.58 -9.53 20.72
C TRP A 53 -39.03 -9.05 20.69
N VAL A 54 -39.46 -8.49 19.56
CA VAL A 54 -40.84 -8.02 19.38
C VAL A 54 -41.79 -9.21 19.45
N ALA A 55 -41.50 -10.31 18.76
CA ALA A 55 -42.32 -11.53 18.79
C ALA A 55 -42.44 -12.09 20.21
N TRP A 56 -41.33 -12.16 20.96
CA TRP A 56 -41.35 -12.62 22.35
C TRP A 56 -42.24 -11.72 23.22
N ASN A 57 -42.04 -10.40 23.19
CA ASN A 57 -42.80 -9.48 24.05
C ASN A 57 -44.27 -9.30 23.61
N THR A 58 -44.62 -9.61 22.36
CA THR A 58 -46.01 -9.54 21.87
C THR A 58 -46.79 -10.84 22.07
N LEU A 59 -46.18 -12.00 21.78
CA LEU A 59 -46.84 -13.31 21.87
C LEU A 59 -46.76 -13.91 23.28
N ALA A 60 -45.83 -13.48 24.14
CA ALA A 60 -45.75 -13.99 25.51
C ALA A 60 -47.01 -13.60 26.33
N PRO A 61 -47.42 -14.46 27.29
CA PRO A 61 -48.43 -14.11 28.30
C PRO A 61 -48.02 -12.85 29.06
N ARG A 62 -48.99 -12.01 29.48
CA ARG A 62 -48.73 -10.71 30.13
C ARG A 62 -47.77 -10.80 31.32
N ASP A 63 -47.77 -11.93 32.02
CA ASP A 63 -46.92 -12.15 33.20
C ASP A 63 -45.43 -12.41 32.87
N LEU A 64 -45.10 -12.70 31.60
CA LEU A 64 -43.75 -12.98 31.09
C LEU A 64 -43.22 -11.91 30.12
N ARG A 65 -43.99 -10.85 29.91
CA ARG A 65 -43.57 -9.70 29.09
C ARG A 65 -42.62 -8.85 29.91
N PHE A 66 -41.41 -8.66 29.41
CA PHE A 66 -40.41 -7.81 30.05
C PHE A 66 -40.41 -6.40 29.45
N ASP A 67 -40.87 -6.22 28.22
CA ASP A 67 -40.82 -4.97 27.46
C ASP A 67 -42.13 -4.77 26.68
N ASP A 68 -43.16 -4.25 27.34
CA ASP A 68 -44.45 -3.92 26.72
C ASP A 68 -44.33 -2.73 25.75
N TYR A 69 -45.26 -2.65 24.78
CA TYR A 69 -45.33 -1.52 23.84
C TYR A 69 -45.38 -0.19 24.61
N PRO A 70 -44.43 0.75 24.40
CA PRO A 70 -43.65 0.99 23.17
C PRO A 70 -42.22 0.42 23.09
N PHE A 71 -41.87 -0.66 23.80
CA PHE A 71 -40.55 -1.30 23.79
C PHE A 71 -39.39 -0.38 24.25
N ILE A 72 -39.49 0.12 25.48
CA ILE A 72 -38.51 1.07 26.03
C ILE A 72 -37.14 0.41 26.19
N PHE A 73 -37.06 -0.86 26.57
CA PHE A 73 -35.78 -1.54 26.77
C PHE A 73 -35.06 -1.79 25.45
N LEU A 74 -35.79 -2.24 24.42
CA LEU A 74 -35.23 -2.37 23.07
C LEU A 74 -34.67 -1.03 22.58
N THR A 75 -35.42 0.06 22.78
CA THR A 75 -35.00 1.41 22.38
C THR A 75 -33.73 1.85 23.13
N LEU A 76 -33.67 1.61 24.45
CA LEU A 76 -32.50 1.92 25.26
C LEU A 76 -31.27 1.14 24.81
N ILE A 77 -31.41 -0.16 24.54
CA ILE A 77 -30.30 -0.99 24.07
C ILE A 77 -29.81 -0.52 22.69
N LEU A 78 -30.71 -0.24 21.75
CA LEU A 78 -30.34 0.23 20.42
C LEU A 78 -29.66 1.61 20.44
N SER A 79 -30.16 2.54 21.27
CA SER A 79 -29.53 3.86 21.44
C SER A 79 -28.13 3.76 22.06
N LEU A 80 -27.94 2.90 23.07
CA LEU A 80 -26.64 2.63 23.66
C LEU A 80 -25.69 1.99 22.64
N GLN A 81 -26.19 1.03 21.86
CA GLN A 81 -25.42 0.35 20.82
C GLN A 81 -24.91 1.35 19.77
N ALA A 82 -25.75 2.29 19.33
CA ALA A 82 -25.34 3.36 18.42
C ALA A 82 -24.29 4.30 19.04
N SER A 83 -24.48 4.68 20.31
CA SER A 83 -23.55 5.56 21.03
C SER A 83 -22.15 4.96 21.18
N TYR A 84 -22.05 3.65 21.47
CA TYR A 84 -20.76 2.97 21.58
C TYR A 84 -20.15 2.58 20.22
N ALA A 85 -20.98 2.43 19.18
CA ALA A 85 -20.48 2.17 17.82
C ALA A 85 -19.67 3.36 17.28
N ALA A 86 -20.10 4.60 17.50
CA ALA A 86 -19.42 5.80 17.00
C ALA A 86 -17.92 5.89 17.36
N PRO A 87 -17.50 5.79 18.65
CA PRO A 87 -16.08 5.84 19.00
C PRO A 87 -15.29 4.64 18.48
N LEU A 88 -15.90 3.44 18.43
CA LEU A 88 -15.25 2.27 17.84
C LEU A 88 -15.01 2.43 16.35
N ILE A 89 -16.00 2.97 15.63
CA ILE A 89 -15.89 3.27 14.20
C ILE A 89 -14.80 4.32 13.96
N LEU A 90 -14.74 5.39 14.76
CA LEU A 90 -13.69 6.41 14.66
C LEU A 90 -12.29 5.82 14.86
N LEU A 91 -12.12 4.91 15.82
CA LEU A 91 -10.85 4.21 16.02
C LEU A 91 -10.48 3.31 14.84
N ALA A 92 -11.45 2.59 14.28
CA ALA A 92 -11.25 1.78 13.08
C ALA A 92 -10.88 2.65 11.87
N GLN A 93 -11.53 3.81 11.72
CA GLN A 93 -11.27 4.80 10.66
C GLN A 93 -9.89 5.43 10.78
N ASN A 94 -9.47 5.87 11.97
CA ASN A 94 -8.13 6.43 12.18
C ASN A 94 -7.03 5.44 11.73
N ARG A 95 -7.20 4.17 12.07
CA ARG A 95 -6.24 3.14 11.68
C ARG A 95 -6.26 2.86 10.17
N GLN A 96 -7.43 2.89 9.54
CA GLN A 96 -7.52 2.76 8.08
C GLN A 96 -6.81 3.95 7.40
N ALA A 97 -7.06 5.18 7.87
CA ALA A 97 -6.41 6.38 7.36
C ALA A 97 -4.88 6.35 7.53
N ASP A 98 -4.37 5.81 8.63
CA ASP A 98 -2.94 5.64 8.84
C ASP A 98 -2.31 4.67 7.82
N ARG A 99 -2.96 3.53 7.54
CA ARG A 99 -2.51 2.60 6.49
C ARG A 99 -2.56 3.25 5.12
N ASP A 100 -3.67 3.89 4.79
CA ASP A 100 -3.87 4.55 3.50
C ASP A 100 -2.80 5.63 3.30
N ARG A 101 -2.43 6.35 4.36
CA ARG A 101 -1.33 7.34 4.33
C ARG A 101 0.03 6.69 4.05
N ILE A 102 0.35 5.56 4.69
CA ILE A 102 1.61 4.83 4.45
C ILE A 102 1.63 4.34 2.99
N GLN A 103 0.56 3.72 2.53
CA GLN A 103 0.43 3.23 1.16
C GLN A 103 0.59 4.35 0.13
N LEU A 104 -0.03 5.51 0.36
CA LEU A 104 0.12 6.69 -0.50
C LEU A 104 1.56 7.22 -0.52
N ASN A 105 2.26 7.19 0.61
CA ASN A 105 3.66 7.62 0.65
C ASN A 105 4.59 6.66 -0.09
N GLU A 106 4.37 5.34 0.05
CA GLU A 106 5.09 4.34 -0.74
C GLU A 106 4.83 4.48 -2.24
N ASP A 107 3.57 4.69 -2.62
CA ASP A 107 3.18 4.86 -4.02
C ASP A 107 3.82 6.11 -4.62
N ARG A 108 3.85 7.23 -3.89
CA ARG A 108 4.59 8.43 -4.29
C ARG A 108 6.08 8.15 -4.50
N ALA A 109 6.74 7.47 -3.55
CA ALA A 109 8.15 7.16 -3.67
C ALA A 109 8.45 6.21 -4.85
N ARG A 110 7.55 5.25 -5.13
CA ARG A 110 7.64 4.37 -6.31
C ARG A 110 7.44 5.16 -7.60
N ASN A 111 6.49 6.09 -7.63
CA ASN A 111 6.22 6.93 -8.79
C ASN A 111 7.42 7.84 -9.10
N GLU A 112 8.02 8.47 -8.08
CA GLU A 112 9.24 9.27 -8.25
C GLU A 112 10.40 8.45 -8.84
N ARG A 113 10.61 7.22 -8.36
CA ARG A 113 11.61 6.31 -8.93
C ARG A 113 11.28 5.93 -10.37
N SER A 114 10.02 5.64 -10.65
CA SER A 114 9.57 5.27 -12.00
C SER A 114 9.78 6.40 -13.00
N ILE A 115 9.55 7.66 -12.58
CA ILE A 115 9.84 8.84 -13.40
C ILE A 115 11.34 8.97 -13.64
N ALA A 116 12.17 8.80 -12.59
CA ALA A 116 13.62 8.87 -12.74
C ALA A 116 14.18 7.78 -13.67
N ASP A 117 13.65 6.54 -13.58
CA ASP A 117 14.02 5.44 -14.46
C ASP A 117 13.58 5.72 -15.91
N ALA A 118 12.39 6.30 -16.12
CA ALA A 118 11.92 6.70 -17.44
C ALA A 118 12.81 7.80 -18.05
N ASP A 119 13.21 8.80 -17.27
CA ASP A 119 14.14 9.84 -17.70
C ASP A 119 15.53 9.27 -18.04
N TYR A 120 16.02 8.32 -17.23
CA TYR A 120 17.28 7.63 -17.48
C TYR A 120 17.23 6.83 -18.78
N LEU A 121 16.20 6.00 -18.97
CA LEU A 121 16.01 5.23 -20.21
C LEU A 121 15.87 6.14 -21.43
N THR A 122 15.18 7.27 -21.30
CA THR A 122 15.03 8.24 -22.40
C THR A 122 16.38 8.83 -22.81
N ARG A 123 17.24 9.18 -21.83
CA ARG A 123 18.60 9.66 -22.09
C ARG A 123 19.47 8.57 -22.74
N GLU A 124 19.36 7.35 -22.25
CA GLU A 124 20.12 6.21 -22.79
C GLU A 124 19.69 5.89 -24.23
N ILE A 125 18.39 5.91 -24.53
CA ILE A 125 17.86 5.74 -25.89
C ILE A 125 18.33 6.88 -26.80
N ALA A 126 18.37 8.13 -26.31
CA ALA A 126 18.88 9.25 -27.09
C ALA A 126 20.38 9.07 -27.41
N ALA A 127 21.19 8.62 -26.44
CA ALA A 127 22.60 8.33 -26.65
C ALA A 127 22.82 7.17 -27.64
N LEU A 128 22.07 6.07 -27.47
CA LEU A 128 22.04 4.93 -28.40
C LEU A 128 21.67 5.37 -29.83
N ARG A 129 20.65 6.24 -29.97
CA ARG A 129 20.24 6.78 -31.28
C ARG A 129 21.36 7.58 -31.96
N ILE A 130 22.09 8.40 -31.20
CA ILE A 130 23.21 9.18 -31.74
C ILE A 130 24.33 8.24 -32.19
N SER A 131 24.73 7.30 -31.32
CA SER A 131 25.76 6.31 -31.64
C SER A 131 25.40 5.48 -32.87
N LEU A 132 24.15 5.02 -32.98
CA LEU A 132 23.68 4.26 -34.14
C LEU A 132 23.58 5.14 -35.40
N GLY A 133 23.26 6.42 -35.24
CA GLY A 133 23.23 7.41 -36.30
C GLY A 133 24.58 7.56 -36.99
N ASP A 134 25.68 7.63 -36.23
CA ASP A 134 27.03 7.75 -36.80
C ASP A 134 27.40 6.53 -37.66
N VAL A 135 27.19 5.31 -37.17
CA VAL A 135 27.54 4.06 -37.90
C VAL A 135 26.62 3.77 -39.10
N ALA A 136 25.38 4.25 -39.07
CA ALA A 136 24.41 4.06 -40.14
C ALA A 136 24.43 5.17 -41.20
N THR A 137 25.36 6.14 -41.10
CA THR A 137 25.43 7.22 -42.10
C THR A 137 25.85 6.64 -43.45
N ARG A 138 25.13 7.00 -44.52
CA ARG A 138 25.40 6.55 -45.90
C ARG A 138 26.87 6.72 -46.29
N ASP A 139 27.52 7.77 -45.82
CA ASP A 139 28.91 8.06 -46.15
C ASP A 139 29.90 7.09 -45.50
N PHE A 140 29.65 6.65 -44.25
CA PHE A 140 30.45 5.62 -43.59
C PHE A 140 30.25 4.25 -44.25
N VAL A 141 28.99 3.86 -44.51
CA VAL A 141 28.70 2.62 -45.25
C VAL A 141 29.33 2.65 -46.64
N ARG A 142 29.31 3.79 -47.32
CA ARG A 142 29.94 3.97 -48.63
C ARG A 142 31.47 3.92 -48.59
N SER A 143 32.10 4.47 -47.54
CA SER A 143 33.56 4.40 -47.39
C SER A 143 34.01 2.98 -47.12
N GLU A 144 33.38 2.27 -46.17
CA GLU A 144 33.70 0.88 -45.87
C GLU A 144 33.48 -0.04 -47.09
N LEU A 145 32.35 0.10 -47.79
CA LEU A 145 32.11 -0.65 -49.02
C LEU A 145 33.14 -0.32 -50.12
N SER A 146 33.58 0.93 -50.22
CA SER A 146 34.62 1.31 -51.20
C SER A 146 35.99 0.78 -50.83
N ASP A 147 36.33 0.75 -49.55
CA ASP A 147 37.63 0.27 -49.07
C ASP A 147 37.72 -1.26 -49.21
N ILE A 148 36.67 -1.99 -48.83
CA ILE A 148 36.56 -3.44 -49.11
C ILE A 148 36.62 -3.71 -50.62
N ALA A 149 35.93 -2.91 -51.45
CA ALA A 149 35.98 -3.08 -52.90
C ALA A 149 37.40 -2.86 -53.46
N LYS A 150 38.13 -1.87 -52.96
CA LYS A 150 39.54 -1.64 -53.35
C LYS A 150 40.45 -2.77 -52.89
N GLU A 151 40.25 -3.30 -51.69
CA GLU A 151 41.02 -4.41 -51.14
C GLU A 151 40.85 -5.67 -52.00
N VAL A 152 39.61 -6.05 -52.32
CA VAL A 152 39.32 -7.19 -53.21
C VAL A 152 39.92 -7.00 -54.60
N ILE A 153 39.81 -5.80 -55.18
CA ILE A 153 40.44 -5.49 -56.49
C ILE A 153 41.96 -5.59 -56.39
N SER A 154 42.55 -5.13 -55.29
CA SER A 154 43.99 -5.21 -55.04
C SER A 154 44.46 -6.67 -54.92
N GLU A 155 43.74 -7.52 -54.19
CA GLU A 155 44.02 -8.96 -54.09
C GLU A 155 43.91 -9.68 -55.44
N LEU A 156 42.88 -9.38 -56.22
CA LEU A 156 42.74 -9.94 -57.58
C LEU A 156 43.90 -9.52 -58.50
N ARG A 157 44.44 -8.32 -58.31
CA ARG A 157 45.57 -7.80 -59.08
C ARG A 157 46.92 -8.33 -58.58
N SER A 158 47.04 -8.61 -57.28
CA SER A 158 48.24 -9.14 -56.65
C SER A 158 48.35 -10.66 -56.70
N ASN A 159 47.27 -11.36 -57.10
CA ASN A 159 47.27 -12.79 -57.42
C ASN A 159 47.20 -13.08 -58.94
N PRO A 160 48.21 -12.71 -59.75
CA PRO A 160 48.25 -13.05 -61.17
C PRO A 160 48.62 -14.52 -61.45
N GLN A 161 48.67 -15.40 -60.44
CA GLN A 161 49.28 -16.73 -60.58
C GLN A 161 48.39 -17.93 -60.21
N ALA A 162 47.08 -17.73 -59.97
CA ALA A 162 46.14 -18.84 -59.80
C ALA A 162 45.55 -19.40 -61.11
N ASP A 163 45.66 -18.66 -62.22
CA ASP A 163 45.14 -19.08 -63.54
C ASP A 163 46.18 -19.80 -64.42
N SER A 164 47.27 -20.31 -63.83
CA SER A 164 48.25 -21.15 -64.51
C SER A 164 48.16 -22.60 -64.05
N LYS A 165 47.08 -23.31 -64.39
CA LYS A 165 47.05 -24.78 -64.51
C LYS A 165 45.88 -25.26 -65.35
#